data_AF-A0AAP0WBE5-F1
#
_entry.id   AF-A0AAP0WBE5-F1
#
_cell.length_a   1.000
_cell.length_b   1.000
_cell.length_c   1.000
_cell.angle_alpha   90.00
_cell.angle_beta   90.00
_cell.angle_gamma   90.00
#
_symmetry.space_group_name_H-M   'P 1'
#
loop_
_entity.id
_entity.type
_entity.pdbx_description
1 polymer ?
#
loop_
_entity_poly.entity_id
_entity_poly.type
_entity_poly.pdbx_seq_one_letter_code
_entity_poly.pdbx_strand_id
1 'polypeptide(L)' 'MHGKDHHYPAEIYAVIGRAVSELIASGKALDKKSVLLTLHAHSEQASESRLKDIYQQAFRYLLESFH' A
#
# COMPACT_ATOMS: atom_id res chain seq x y z
N MET A 1 -5.91 -29.17 -8.08
CA MET A 1 -5.50 -29.42 -6.68
C MET A 1 -4.29 -28.54 -6.39
N HIS A 2 -4.39 -27.68 -5.35
CA HIS A 2 -3.32 -26.91 -4.69
C HIS A 2 -2.60 -25.83 -5.54
N GLY A 3 -2.46 -24.58 -5.13
CA GLY A 3 -2.78 -23.84 -3.91
C GLY A 3 -2.29 -22.41 -4.18
N LYS A 4 -3.12 -21.42 -3.89
CA LYS A 4 -2.83 -20.01 -4.13
C LYS A 4 -1.77 -19.51 -3.12
N ASP A 5 -0.49 -19.69 -3.42
CA ASP A 5 0.56 -18.92 -2.76
C ASP A 5 0.59 -17.52 -3.39
N HIS A 6 -0.33 -16.64 -2.98
CA HIS A 6 -0.20 -15.22 -3.25
C HIS A 6 0.95 -14.69 -2.40
N HIS A 7 2.18 -14.96 -2.84
CA HIS A 7 3.39 -14.36 -2.32
C HIS A 7 3.41 -12.91 -2.81
N TYR A 8 2.57 -12.06 -2.19
CA TYR A 8 2.66 -10.63 -2.45
C TYR A 8 4.08 -10.20 -2.08
N PRO A 9 4.82 -9.54 -3.00
CA PRO A 9 6.21 -9.18 -2.77
C PRO A 9 6.34 -8.44 -1.44
N ALA A 10 7.35 -8.78 -0.62
CA ALA A 10 7.61 -8.12 0.67
C ALA A 10 7.61 -6.58 0.58
N GLU A 11 7.94 -6.05 -0.60
CA GLU A 11 7.88 -4.64 -0.96
C GLU A 11 6.47 -4.03 -0.84
N ILE A 12 5.41 -4.75 -1.20
CA ILE A 12 4.02 -4.30 -1.07
C ILE A 12 3.66 -4.11 0.41
N TYR A 13 3.94 -5.10 1.24
CA TYR A 13 3.68 -4.99 2.68
C TYR A 13 4.54 -3.91 3.34
N ALA A 14 5.78 -3.72 2.88
CA ALA A 14 6.65 -2.66 3.37
C ALA A 14 6.06 -1.27 3.11
N VAL A 15 5.55 -0.99 1.90
CA VAL A 15 4.95 0.31 1.60
C VAL A 15 3.60 0.53 2.30
N ILE A 16 2.82 -0.52 2.54
CA ILE A 16 1.60 -0.46 3.35
C ILE A 16 1.96 -0.12 4.81
N GLY A 17 2.92 -0.85 5.39
CA GLY A 17 3.40 -0.60 6.75
C GLY A 17 3.94 0.82 6.92
N ARG A 18 4.63 1.35 5.91
CA ARG A 18 5.07 2.74 5.88
C ARG A 18 3.90 3.73 5.90
N ALA A 19 2.90 3.52 5.04
CA ALA A 19 1.71 4.38 4.98
C ALA A 19 0.94 4.38 6.31
N VAL A 20 0.78 3.21 6.94
CA VAL A 20 0.17 3.06 8.27
C VAL A 20 0.98 3.79 9.34
N SER A 21 2.29 3.60 9.36
CA SER A 21 3.18 4.23 10.34
C SER A 21 3.12 5.76 10.26
N GLU A 22 3.04 6.31 9.04
CA GLU A 22 2.92 7.76 8.83
C GLU A 22 1.57 8.31 9.32
N LEU A 23 0.48 7.59 9.09
CA LEU A 23 -0.84 7.99 9.60
C LEU A 23 -0.84 8.01 11.13
N ILE A 24 -0.24 7.01 11.78
CA ILE A 24 -0.08 6.96 13.23
C ILE A 24 0.77 8.14 13.72
N ALA A 25 1.93 8.36 13.11
CA ALA A 25 2.85 9.43 13.50
C ALA A 25 2.25 10.84 13.32
N SER A 26 1.39 11.02 12.32
CA SER A 26 0.70 12.29 12.06
C SER A 26 -0.60 12.48 12.85
N GLY A 27 -0.98 11.50 13.69
CA GLY A 27 -2.24 11.53 14.45
C GLY A 27 -3.50 11.49 13.57
N LYS A 28 -3.37 11.06 12.31
CA LYS A 28 -4.49 10.93 11.39
C LYS A 28 -5.26 9.63 11.66
N ALA A 29 -6.51 9.59 11.21
CA ALA A 29 -7.33 8.39 11.33
C ALA A 29 -6.69 7.20 10.60
N LEU A 30 -6.57 6.07 11.29
CA LEU A 30 -6.10 4.81 10.71
C LEU A 30 -7.28 4.00 10.17
N ASP A 31 -7.89 4.52 9.11
CA ASP A 31 -8.96 3.84 8.38
C ASP A 31 -8.51 3.43 6.97
N LYS A 32 -9.27 2.53 6.36
CA LYS A 32 -9.02 1.98 5.03
C LYS A 32 -8.82 3.06 3.96
N LYS A 33 -9.64 4.12 3.99
CA LYS A 33 -9.58 5.21 3.01
C LYS A 33 -8.31 6.03 3.21
N SER A 34 -7.96 6.32 4.46
CA SER A 34 -6.76 7.06 4.81
C SER A 34 -5.49 6.34 4.33
N VAL A 35 -5.40 5.01 4.49
CA VAL A 35 -4.26 4.22 3.98
C VAL A 35 -4.20 4.26 2.45
N LEU A 36 -5.33 4.08 1.75
CA LEU A 36 -5.38 4.15 0.28
C LEU A 36 -4.95 5.52 -0.26
N LEU A 37 -5.40 6.61 0.36
CA LEU A 37 -5.01 7.97 -0.03
C LEU A 37 -3.51 8.20 0.16
N THR A 38 -2.93 7.74 1.27
CA THR A 38 -1.49 7.86 1.51
C THR A 38 -0.68 7.08 0.48
N LEU A 39 -1.09 5.84 0.14
CA LEU A 39 -0.42 5.05 -0.90
C LEU A 39 -0.49 5.72 -2.28
N HIS A 40 -1.64 6.30 -2.62
CA HIS A 40 -1.80 7.04 -3.87
C HIS A 40 -0.90 8.28 -3.91
N ALA A 41 -0.88 9.08 -2.83
CA ALA A 41 -0.01 10.25 -2.74
C ALA A 41 1.47 9.88 -2.89
N HIS A 42 1.92 8.82 -2.22
CA HIS A 42 3.30 8.33 -2.37
C HIS A 42 3.60 7.82 -3.77
N SER A 43 2.64 7.21 -4.47
CA SER A 43 2.83 6.79 -5.87
C SER A 43 3.05 7.97 -6.82
N GLU A 44 2.41 9.12 -6.56
CA GLU A 44 2.55 10.32 -7.37
C GLU A 44 3.82 11.11 -7.04
N GLN A 45 4.32 10.98 -5.82
CA GLN A 45 5.55 11.62 -5.36
C GLN A 45 6.82 10.80 -5.66
N ALA A 46 6.67 9.50 -5.93
CA ALA A 46 7.80 8.63 -6.23
C ALA A 46 8.45 8.99 -7.57
N SER A 47 9.72 9.38 -7.55
CA SER A 47 10.51 9.69 -8.75
C SER A 47 11.00 8.44 -9.49
N GLU A 48 11.11 7.32 -8.78
CA GLU A 48 11.52 6.04 -9.36
C GLU A 48 10.31 5.24 -9.86
N SER A 49 10.35 4.84 -11.13
CA SER A 49 9.26 4.07 -11.76
C SER A 49 8.93 2.79 -10.97
N ARG A 50 9.95 2.04 -10.53
CA ARG A 50 9.74 0.81 -9.74
C ARG A 50 9.01 1.08 -8.43
N LEU A 51 9.39 2.14 -7.73
CA LEU A 51 8.77 2.49 -6.45
C LEU A 51 7.33 2.96 -6.65
N LYS A 52 7.07 3.73 -7.70
CA LYS A 52 5.71 4.11 -8.12
C LYS A 52 4.86 2.87 -8.37
N ASP A 53 5.38 1.90 -9.12
CA ASP A 53 4.68 0.64 -9.42
C ASP A 53 4.36 -0.17 -8.16
N ILE A 54 5.28 -0.22 -7.19
CA ILE A 54 5.07 -0.89 -5.91
C ILE A 54 3.93 -0.22 -5.12
N TYR A 55 3.91 1.12 -5.02
CA TYR A 55 2.81 1.83 -4.35
C TYR A 55 1.46 1.59 -5.04
N GLN A 56 1.42 1.58 -6.38
CA GLN A 56 0.20 1.32 -7.13
C GLN A 56 -0.28 -0.14 -7.00
N GLN A 57 0.63 -1.10 -6.90
CA GLN A 57 0.29 -2.49 -6.62
C GLN A 57 -0.25 -2.66 -5.20
N ALA A 58 0.37 -2.01 -4.21
CA ALA A 58 -0.11 -2.00 -2.84
C ALA A 58 -1.51 -1.38 -2.70
N PHE A 59 -1.76 -0.29 -3.42
CA PHE A 59 -3.08 0.34 -3.49
C PHE A 59 -4.13 -0.65 -4.03
N ARG A 60 -3.86 -1.29 -5.18
CA ARG A 60 -4.78 -2.26 -5.80
C ARG A 60 -5.03 -3.46 -4.90
N TYR A 61 -3.98 -4.00 -4.30
CA TYR A 61 -4.08 -5.11 -3.35
C TYR A 61 -5.02 -4.79 -2.17
N LEU A 62 -4.85 -3.62 -1.54
CA LEU A 62 -5.72 -3.24 -0.44
C LEU A 62 -7.16 -2.99 -0.90
N LEU A 63 -7.35 -2.35 -2.06
CA LEU A 63 -8.68 -2.11 -2.62
C LEU A 63 -9.41 -3.43 -2.88
N GLU A 64 -8.74 -4.42 -3.46
CA GLU A 64 -9.28 -5.76 -3.70
C GLU A 64 -9.60 -6.51 -2.40
N SER A 65 -8.81 -6.30 -1.34
CA SER A 65 -9.05 -6.92 -0.02
C SER A 65 -10.28 -6.39 0.73
N PHE A 66 -10.90 -5.32 0.23
CA PHE A 66 -12.07 -4.70 0.87
C PHE A 66 -13.41 -5.18 0.31
N HIS A 67 -13.40 -6.01 -0.74
CA HIS A 67 -14.55 -6.72 -1.28
C HIS A 67 -14.66 -8.12 -0.67
#